data_AF-A0A956RRW4-F1
#
_entry.id   AF-A0A956RRW4-F1
#
_cell.length_a   1.000
_cell.length_b   1.000
_cell.length_c   1.000
_cell.angle_alpha   90.00
_cell.angle_beta   90.00
_cell.angle_gamma   90.00
#
_symmetry.space_group_name_H-M   'P 1'
#
loop_
_entity.id
_entity.type
_entity.pdbx_description
1 polymer ?
#
loop_
_entity_poly.entity_id
_entity_poly.type
_entity_poly.pdbx_seq_one_letter_code
_entity_poly.pdbx_strand_id
1 'polypeptide(L)' 'NEERRKELVKIAHNYGENARVAARHVRRDGMDHLKKSEKDGETSEDDARRLHDQVQKLTDDTIASIDSLLTEKEAEILQV' A
#
# COMPACT_ATOMS: atom_id res chain seq x y z
N ASN A 1 -9.95 13.93 -28.38
CA ASN A 1 -9.90 13.72 -26.92
C ASN A 1 -9.05 12.52 -26.47
N GLU A 2 -8.49 11.70 -27.38
CA GLU A 2 -7.64 10.55 -27.02
C GLU A 2 -6.31 10.97 -26.34
N GLU A 3 -5.64 12.01 -26.84
CA GLU A 3 -4.40 12.52 -26.24
C GLU A 3 -4.59 12.95 -24.77
N ARG A 4 -5.70 13.64 -24.48
CA ARG A 4 -6.03 14.04 -23.11
C ARG A 4 -6.28 12.83 -22.19
N ARG A 5 -6.90 11.77 -22.69
CA ARG A 5 -7.10 10.52 -21.92
C ARG A 5 -5.76 9.86 -21.62
N LYS A 6 -4.83 9.82 -22.57
CA LYS A 6 -3.45 9.30 -22.34
C LYS A 6 -2.70 10.10 -21.27
N GLU A 7 -2.88 11.42 -21.21
CA GLU A 7 -2.30 12.23 -20.12
C GLU A 7 -2.91 11.88 -18.75
N LEU A 8 -4.23 11.70 -18.69
CA LEU A 8 -4.91 11.34 -17.45
C LEU A 8 -4.49 9.96 -16.93
N VAL A 9 -4.28 8.98 -17.83
CA VAL A 9 -3.74 7.66 -17.47
C VAL A 9 -2.35 7.80 -16.82
N LYS A 10 -1.43 8.59 -17.41
CA LYS A 10 -0.10 8.83 -16.82
C LYS A 10 -0.19 9.42 -15.40
N ILE A 11 -1.11 10.36 -15.20
CA ILE A 11 -1.34 10.95 -13.88
C ILE A 11 -1.84 9.89 -12.89
N ALA A 12 -2.80 9.04 -13.30
CA ALA A 12 -3.30 7.95 -12.47
C ALA A 12 -2.18 6.98 -12.03
N HIS A 13 -1.28 6.59 -12.94
CA HIS A 13 -0.14 5.75 -12.59
C HIS A 13 0.80 6.41 -11.58
N ASN A 14 1.06 7.72 -11.71
CA ASN A 14 1.86 8.45 -10.72
C ASN A 14 1.23 8.43 -9.33
N TYR A 15 -0.10 8.60 -9.24
CA TYR A 15 -0.83 8.46 -7.98
C TYR A 15 -0.74 7.03 -7.41
N GLY A 16 -0.92 6.02 -8.25
CA GLY A 16 -0.78 4.62 -7.84
C GLY A 16 0.61 4.29 -7.28
N GLU A 17 1.67 4.78 -7.92
CA GLU A 17 3.03 4.56 -7.43
C GLU A 17 3.29 5.27 -6.10
N ASN A 18 2.87 6.54 -5.99
CA ASN A 18 3.00 7.28 -4.73
C ASN A 18 2.23 6.61 -3.59
N ALA A 19 1.04 6.05 -3.86
CA ALA A 19 0.25 5.31 -2.88
C ALA A 19 0.97 4.02 -2.43
N ARG A 20 1.56 3.26 -3.35
CA ARG A 20 2.35 2.06 -3.01
C ARG A 20 3.58 2.41 -2.16
N VAL A 21 4.28 3.49 -2.49
CA VAL A 21 5.41 3.98 -1.69
C VAL A 21 4.96 4.36 -0.28
N ALA A 22 3.85 5.09 -0.15
CA ALA A 22 3.30 5.46 1.16
C ALA A 22 2.92 4.23 2.00
N ALA A 23 2.26 3.23 1.41
CA ALA A 23 1.93 1.98 2.09
C ALA A 23 3.19 1.25 2.60
N ARG A 24 4.26 1.21 1.81
CA ARG A 24 5.54 0.60 2.21
C ARG A 24 6.23 1.36 3.35
N HIS A 25 6.13 2.69 3.37
CA HIS A 25 6.64 3.51 4.47
C HIS A 25 5.89 3.22 5.78
N VAL A 26 4.56 3.22 5.76
CA VAL A 26 3.75 2.89 6.95
C VAL A 26 4.05 1.49 7.46
N ARG A 27 4.20 0.50 6.56
CA ARG A 27 4.62 -0.86 6.96
C ARG A 27 5.96 -0.83 7.69
N ARG A 28 6.96 -0.12 7.14
CA ARG A 28 8.29 -0.01 7.75
C ARG A 28 8.19 0.59 9.15
N ASP A 29 7.49 1.71 9.30
CA ASP A 29 7.35 2.39 10.58
C ASP A 29 6.63 1.49 11.60
N GLY A 30 5.59 0.77 11.17
CA GLY A 30 4.87 -0.21 12.00
C GLY A 30 5.78 -1.36 12.46
N MET A 31 6.59 -1.92 11.55
CA MET A 31 7.53 -2.99 11.89
C MET A 31 8.65 -2.52 12.83
N ASP A 32 9.18 -1.32 12.60
CA ASP A 32 10.20 -0.71 13.46
C ASP A 32 9.65 -0.45 14.88
N HIS A 33 8.39 -0.02 14.99
CA HIS A 33 7.70 0.14 16.27
C HIS A 33 7.50 -1.20 16.99
N LEU A 34 6.99 -2.23 16.29
CA LEU A 34 6.79 -3.56 16.88
C LEU A 34 8.10 -4.14 17.43
N LYS A 35 9.18 -4.03 16.64
CA LYS A 35 10.51 -4.49 17.04
C LYS A 35 11.04 -3.74 18.27
N LYS A 36 10.68 -2.47 18.42
CA LYS A 36 11.05 -1.69 19.62
C LYS A 36 10.24 -2.15 20.83
N SER A 37 8.92 -2.25 20.72
CA SER A 37 8.05 -2.70 21.83
C SER A 37 8.37 -4.12 22.30
N GLU A 38 8.79 -5.01 21.40
CA GLU A 38 9.29 -6.35 21.76
C GLU A 38 10.57 -6.26 22.61
N LYS A 39 11.54 -5.43 22.22
CA LYS A 39 12.79 -5.23 22.96
C LYS A 39 12.58 -4.56 24.32
N ASP A 40 11.64 -3.63 24.39
CA ASP A 40 11.31 -2.91 25.61
C ASP A 40 10.45 -3.77 26.57
N GLY A 41 10.06 -4.98 26.14
CA GLY A 41 9.29 -5.94 26.93
C GLY A 41 7.80 -5.59 27.05
N GLU A 42 7.32 -4.63 26.26
CA GLU A 42 5.92 -4.20 26.23
C GLU A 42 5.03 -5.19 25.46
N THR A 43 5.62 -5.99 24.58
CA THR A 43 4.93 -6.97 23.73
C THR A 43 5.62 -8.33 23.87
N SER A 44 4.83 -9.39 24.05
CA SER A 44 5.34 -10.76 24.08
C SER A 44 5.85 -11.20 22.70
N GLU A 45 6.76 -12.18 22.65
CA GLU A 45 7.26 -12.72 21.37
C GLU A 45 6.13 -13.30 20.49
N ASP A 46 5.15 -13.97 21.11
CA ASP A 46 3.99 -14.54 20.41
C ASP A 46 3.09 -13.43 19.83
N ASP A 47 2.84 -12.36 20.59
CA ASP A 47 2.08 -11.21 20.10
C ASP A 47 2.85 -10.45 19.03
N ALA A 48 4.16 -10.28 19.16
CA ALA A 48 5.00 -9.60 18.18
C ALA A 48 4.94 -10.32 16.83
N ARG A 49 5.03 -11.66 16.81
CA ARG A 49 4.86 -12.48 15.60
C ARG A 49 3.47 -12.30 14.99
N ARG A 50 2.41 -12.38 15.80
CA ARG A 50 1.03 -12.19 15.33
C ARG A 50 0.81 -10.81 14.73
N LEU A 51 1.31 -9.76 15.38
CA LEU A 51 1.18 -8.38 14.91
C LEU A 51 1.99 -8.13 13.63
N HIS A 52 3.18 -8.71 13.53
CA HIS A 52 3.98 -8.69 12.31
C HIS A 52 3.18 -9.26 11.12
N ASP A 53 2.59 -10.45 11.28
CA ASP A 53 1.80 -11.08 10.22
C ASP A 53 0.57 -10.24 9.84
N GLN A 54 -0.07 -9.60 10.82
CA GLN A 54 -1.20 -8.69 10.58
C GLN A 54 -0.77 -7.45 9.79
N VAL A 55 0.34 -6.80 10.15
CA VAL A 55 0.87 -5.62 9.43
C VAL A 55 1.25 -6.01 8.00
N GLN A 56 1.88 -7.17 7.81
CA GLN A 56 2.24 -7.66 6.49
C GLN A 56 0.99 -7.91 5.64
N LYS A 57 0.01 -8.65 6.18
CA LYS A 57 -1.25 -8.92 5.49
C LYS A 57 -1.99 -7.64 5.10
N LEU A 58 -2.11 -6.68 6.01
CA LEU A 58 -2.74 -5.39 5.73
C LEU A 58 -2.01 -4.63 4.62
N THR A 59 -0.68 -4.72 4.57
CA THR A 59 0.10 -4.08 3.51
C THR A 59 -0.15 -4.74 2.15
N ASP A 60 -0.16 -6.07 2.11
CA ASP A 60 -0.41 -6.82 0.88
C ASP A 60 -1.82 -6.57 0.35
N ASP A 61 -2.83 -6.62 1.22
CA ASP A 61 -4.22 -6.30 0.89
C ASP A 61 -4.37 -4.85 0.37
N THR A 62 -3.66 -3.91 0.99
CA THR A 62 -3.66 -2.49 0.57
C THR A 62 -3.03 -2.31 -0.82
N ILE A 63 -1.89 -2.96 -1.09
CA ILE A 63 -1.23 -2.89 -2.40
C ILE A 63 -2.14 -3.50 -3.46
N ALA A 64 -2.74 -4.66 -3.19
CA ALA A 64 -3.68 -5.30 -4.12
C ALA A 64 -4.88 -4.39 -4.43
N SER A 65 -5.41 -3.70 -3.41
CA SER A 65 -6.49 -2.73 -3.60
C SER A 65 -6.06 -1.53 -4.46
N ILE A 66 -4.84 -1.00 -4.26
CA ILE A 66 -4.30 0.10 -5.08
C ILE A 66 -4.22 -0.33 -6.54
N ASP A 67 -3.69 -1.53 -6.81
CA ASP A 67 -3.52 -2.03 -8.17
C ASP A 67 -4.88 -2.27 -8.85
N SER A 68 -5.84 -2.86 -8.13
CA SER A 68 -7.22 -3.05 -8.64
C SER A 68 -7.89 -1.72 -9.00
N LEU A 69 -7.81 -0.72 -8.11
CA LEU A 69 -8.41 0.60 -8.33
C LEU A 69 -7.74 1.34 -9.49
N LEU A 70 -6.43 1.20 -9.65
CA LEU A 70 -5.70 1.80 -10.76
C LEU A 70 -6.13 1.18 -12.09
N THR A 71 -6.24 -0.15 -12.17
CA THR A 71 -6.71 -0.85 -13.37
C THR A 71 -8.14 -0.47 -13.72
N GLU A 72 -9.05 -0.43 -12.74
CA GLU A 72 -10.44 0.00 -12.95
C GLU A 72 -10.48 1.44 -13.47
N LYS A 73 -9.70 2.34 -12.86
CA LYS A 73 -9.69 3.75 -13.27
C LYS A 73 -9.10 3.97 -14.65
N GLU A 74 -8.06 3.22 -15.00
CA GLU A 74 -7.46 3.25 -16.33
C GLU A 74 -8.47 2.84 -17.40
N ALA A 75 -9.21 1.74 -17.16
CA ALA A 75 -10.26 1.28 -18.06
C ALA A 75 -11.37 2.34 -18.23
N GLU A 76 -11.83 2.95 -17.14
CA GLU A 76 -12.85 4.02 -17.16
C GLU A 76 -12.38 5.24 -17.96
N ILE A 77 -11.11 5.67 -17.80
CA ILE A 77 -10.54 6.81 -18.53
C ILE A 77 -10.49 6.53 -20.04
N LEU A 78 -10.21 5.29 -20.42
CA LEU A 78 -10.06 4.89 -21.83
C LEU A 78 -11.40 4.58 -22.50
N GLN A 79 -12.41 4.17 -21.74
CA GLN A 79 -13.74 3.85 -22.26
C GLN A 79 -14.38 5.07 -22.96
N VAL A 80 -14.93 4.87 -24.16
CA VAL A 80 -15.58 5.90 -24.98
C VAL A 80 -17.05 6.02 -24.63
#